data_AF-A0AA42CA62-F1
#
_entry.id   AF-A0AA42CA62-F1
#
_cell.length_a   1.000
_cell.length_b   1.000
_cell.length_c   1.000
_cell.angle_alpha   90.00
_cell.angle_beta   90.00
_cell.angle_gamma   90.00
#
_symmetry.space_group_name_H-M   'P 1'
#
loop_
_entity.id
_entity.type
_entity.pdbx_description
1 polymer ?
#
loop_
_entity_poly.entity_id
_entity_poly.type
_entity_poly.pdbx_seq_one_letter_code
_entity_poly.pdbx_strand_id
1 'polypeptide(L)'
;MKQLILLIFFLMQFGFIFGQVQINTEEVKRYFTPNEQKELGKVVAYVDSIIYSKTKIVNIDSSYHQYFEILNENAANGNYEWAFNEEMKYKFLFGIDPAVYNKIWIKETPRMVRNRDTTLYNPEGYISIDLNHMGDFVKLLKNIGDTSSVYKEIQEQIEIVGGLPPSLVGGFLYNHKIFNFNNKNDHLWAAIFLLTLEESVDKKLKRYLNE
;
A
#
# COMPACT_ATOMS: atom_id res chain seq x y z
N MET A 1 -32.91 -10.29 21.66
CA MET A 1 -31.63 -10.11 22.41
C MET A 1 -30.67 -11.29 22.26
N LYS A 2 -31.06 -12.55 22.46
CA LYS A 2 -30.14 -13.71 22.30
C LYS A 2 -29.55 -13.89 20.89
N GLN A 3 -30.28 -13.51 19.84
CA GLN A 3 -29.77 -13.56 18.46
C GLN A 3 -28.81 -12.41 18.09
N LEU A 4 -28.87 -11.27 18.80
CA LEU A 4 -27.94 -10.14 18.57
C LEU A 4 -26.57 -10.41 19.22
N ILE A 5 -26.56 -11.12 20.36
CA ILE A 5 -25.33 -11.52 21.07
C ILE A 5 -24.53 -12.56 20.26
N LEU A 6 -25.21 -13.43 19.51
CA LEU A 6 -24.57 -14.42 18.63
C LEU A 6 -23.86 -13.79 17.42
N LEU A 7 -24.38 -12.66 16.89
CA LEU A 7 -23.75 -11.95 15.77
C LEU A 7 -22.49 -11.18 16.20
N ILE A 8 -22.49 -10.64 17.42
CA ILE A 8 -21.31 -9.98 18.01
C ILE A 8 -20.21 -10.99 18.32
N PHE A 9 -20.56 -12.21 18.75
CA PHE A 9 -19.58 -13.28 18.96
C PHE A 9 -18.94 -13.78 17.65
N PHE A 10 -19.67 -13.76 16.54
CA PHE A 10 -19.15 -14.17 15.23
C PHE A 10 -18.17 -13.14 14.63
N LEU A 11 -18.39 -11.84 14.90
CA LEU A 11 -17.48 -10.77 14.49
C LEU A 11 -16.20 -10.71 15.34
N MET A 12 -16.22 -11.23 16.58
CA MET A 12 -15.01 -11.36 17.41
C MET A 12 -14.11 -12.54 17.02
N GLN A 13 -14.61 -13.53 16.28
CA GLN A 13 -13.78 -14.69 15.86
C GLN A 13 -12.87 -14.41 14.65
N PHE A 14 -13.08 -13.31 13.92
CA PHE A 14 -12.11 -12.85 12.91
C PHE A 14 -10.92 -12.08 13.51
N GLY A 15 -10.91 -11.83 14.82
CA GLY A 15 -9.87 -11.03 15.48
C GLY A 15 -8.59 -11.78 15.86
N PHE A 16 -8.48 -13.10 15.62
CA PHE A 16 -7.46 -13.91 16.31
C PHE A 16 -6.75 -14.98 15.47
N ILE A 17 -6.53 -14.77 14.17
CA ILE A 17 -5.48 -15.50 13.42
C ILE A 17 -4.78 -14.59 12.40
N PHE A 18 -4.41 -13.38 12.81
CA PHE A 18 -3.26 -12.72 12.17
C PHE A 18 -2.10 -12.88 13.14
N GLY A 19 -1.27 -13.89 12.90
CA GLY A 19 0.04 -13.94 13.54
C GLY A 19 0.71 -12.59 13.29
N GLN A 20 1.31 -11.99 14.33
CA GLN A 20 2.01 -10.73 14.17
C GLN A 20 3.06 -10.90 13.06
N VAL A 21 2.84 -10.26 11.91
CA VAL A 21 3.82 -10.27 10.82
C VAL A 21 5.07 -9.56 11.34
N GLN A 22 6.17 -10.29 11.45
CA GLN A 22 7.42 -9.75 11.98
C GLN A 22 8.29 -9.20 10.85
N ILE A 23 8.34 -7.87 10.75
CA ILE A 23 9.21 -7.15 9.83
C ILE A 23 10.49 -6.75 10.56
N ASN A 24 11.47 -7.66 10.62
CA ASN A 24 12.68 -7.52 11.44
C ASN A 24 13.95 -8.02 10.72
N THR A 25 14.07 -7.75 9.43
CA THR A 25 15.30 -8.01 8.68
C THR A 25 16.44 -7.11 9.15
N GLU A 26 17.69 -7.49 8.86
CA GLU A 26 18.85 -6.68 9.25
C GLU A 26 18.85 -5.32 8.55
N GLU A 27 18.34 -5.25 7.32
CA GLU A 27 18.17 -4.00 6.59
C GLU A 27 17.13 -3.10 7.27
N VAL A 28 15.96 -3.64 7.63
CA VAL A 28 14.90 -2.87 8.31
C VAL A 28 15.38 -2.32 9.65
N LYS A 29 16.13 -3.10 10.44
CA LYS A 29 16.63 -2.69 11.77
C LYS A 29 17.52 -1.44 11.73
N ARG A 30 18.13 -1.12 10.59
CA ARG A 30 18.97 0.08 10.41
C ARG A 30 18.17 1.38 10.37
N TYR A 31 16.91 1.30 9.97
CA TYR A 31 16.07 2.47 9.68
C TYR A 31 14.84 2.55 10.59
N PHE A 32 14.42 1.42 11.17
CA PHE A 32 13.24 1.32 12.00
C PHE A 32 13.57 0.70 13.36
N THR A 33 13.17 1.40 14.42
CA THR A 33 13.27 0.92 15.81
C THR A 33 12.39 -0.32 16.02
N PRO A 34 12.58 -1.09 17.09
CA PRO A 34 11.74 -2.26 17.36
C PRO A 34 10.24 -1.98 17.47
N ASN A 35 9.83 -0.79 17.90
CA ASN A 35 8.41 -0.41 17.92
C ASN A 35 7.91 -0.08 16.52
N GLU A 36 8.70 0.65 15.72
CA GLU A 36 8.35 0.96 14.33
C GLU A 36 8.26 -0.33 13.48
N GLN A 37 9.11 -1.32 13.73
CA GLN A 37 9.04 -2.65 13.12
C GLN A 37 7.71 -3.37 13.40
N LYS A 38 7.14 -3.20 14.60
CA LYS A 38 5.81 -3.75 14.93
C LYS A 38 4.72 -3.04 14.15
N GLU A 39 4.82 -1.73 13.97
CA GLU A 39 3.88 -0.96 13.14
C GLU A 39 3.99 -1.37 11.65
N LEU A 40 5.20 -1.58 11.12
CA LEU A 40 5.37 -2.16 9.78
C LEU A 40 4.70 -3.54 9.67
N GLY A 41 4.77 -4.35 10.73
CA GLY A 41 4.03 -5.60 10.83
C GLY A 41 2.51 -5.42 10.70
N LYS A 42 1.95 -4.35 11.29
CA LYS A 42 0.51 -4.02 11.14
C LYS A 42 0.19 -3.57 9.72
N VAL A 43 1.07 -2.80 9.08
CA VAL A 43 0.95 -2.39 7.67
C VAL A 43 0.82 -3.62 6.78
N VAL A 44 1.75 -4.56 6.91
CA VAL A 44 1.74 -5.79 6.11
C VAL A 44 0.50 -6.64 6.44
N ALA A 45 0.18 -6.84 7.72
CA ALA A 45 -1.00 -7.62 8.11
C ALA A 45 -2.33 -7.02 7.59
N TYR A 46 -2.44 -5.69 7.52
CA TYR A 46 -3.60 -5.02 6.95
C TYR A 46 -3.75 -5.35 5.45
N VAL A 47 -2.65 -5.25 4.69
CA VAL A 47 -2.66 -5.60 3.26
C VAL A 47 -2.95 -7.09 3.06
N ASP A 48 -2.32 -7.96 3.85
CA ASP A 48 -2.55 -9.40 3.82
C ASP A 48 -4.03 -9.72 3.99
N SER A 49 -4.70 -9.06 4.94
CA SER A 49 -6.14 -9.27 5.17
C SER A 49 -6.98 -8.97 3.93
N ILE A 50 -6.64 -7.93 3.18
CA ILE A 50 -7.34 -7.54 1.95
C ILE A 50 -7.06 -8.54 0.85
N ILE A 51 -5.78 -8.90 0.64
CA ILE A 51 -5.37 -9.87 -0.39
C ILE A 51 -5.99 -11.24 -0.13
N TYR A 52 -5.94 -11.73 1.10
CA TYR A 52 -6.58 -12.99 1.48
C TYR A 52 -8.09 -12.95 1.28
N SER A 53 -8.73 -11.82 1.61
CA SER A 53 -10.16 -11.66 1.39
C SER A 53 -10.54 -11.77 -0.09
N LYS A 54 -9.67 -11.33 -1.00
CA LYS A 54 -9.89 -11.32 -2.45
C LYS A 54 -9.52 -12.65 -3.11
N THR A 55 -8.38 -13.23 -2.75
CA THR A 55 -7.81 -14.40 -3.43
C THR A 55 -8.26 -15.73 -2.82
N LYS A 56 -8.57 -15.75 -1.51
CA LYS A 56 -8.87 -16.97 -0.74
C LYS A 56 -7.74 -18.02 -0.74
N ILE A 57 -6.52 -17.63 -1.11
CA ILE A 57 -5.33 -18.50 -1.12
C ILE A 57 -4.59 -18.34 0.20
N VAL A 58 -4.32 -19.44 0.93
CA VAL A 58 -3.66 -19.37 2.25
C VAL A 58 -2.16 -19.05 2.14
N ASN A 59 -1.49 -19.60 1.13
CA ASN A 59 -0.06 -19.34 0.93
C ASN A 59 0.17 -17.87 0.55
N ILE A 60 0.99 -17.17 1.33
CA ILE A 60 1.22 -15.72 1.17
C ILE A 60 1.75 -15.36 -0.22
N ASP A 61 2.78 -16.06 -0.67
CA ASP A 61 3.44 -15.84 -1.95
C ASP A 61 2.49 -16.02 -3.14
N SER A 62 1.81 -17.16 -3.16
CA SER A 62 0.78 -17.44 -4.17
C SER A 62 -0.38 -16.43 -4.12
N SER A 63 -0.78 -15.98 -2.93
CA SER A 63 -1.87 -15.01 -2.77
C SER A 63 -1.51 -13.63 -3.35
N TYR A 64 -0.29 -13.14 -3.10
CA TYR A 64 0.16 -11.87 -3.67
C TYR A 64 0.33 -11.97 -5.18
N HIS A 65 0.95 -13.03 -5.71
CA HIS A 65 1.06 -13.22 -7.16
C HIS A 65 -0.32 -13.26 -7.81
N GLN A 66 -1.27 -14.03 -7.26
CA GLN A 66 -2.64 -14.06 -7.78
C GLN A 66 -3.33 -12.69 -7.72
N TYR A 67 -3.10 -11.92 -6.66
CA TYR A 67 -3.67 -10.59 -6.52
C TYR A 67 -3.12 -9.64 -7.58
N PHE A 68 -1.80 -9.64 -7.83
CA PHE A 68 -1.19 -8.83 -8.88
C PHE A 68 -1.62 -9.26 -10.28
N GLU A 69 -1.82 -10.55 -10.54
CA GLU A 69 -2.39 -11.03 -11.81
C GLU A 69 -3.80 -10.46 -12.03
N ILE A 70 -4.65 -10.47 -11.00
CA ILE A 70 -6.00 -9.86 -11.07
C ILE A 70 -5.90 -8.36 -11.40
N LEU A 71 -4.98 -7.62 -10.77
CA LEU A 71 -4.78 -6.20 -11.06
C LEU A 71 -4.29 -5.97 -12.50
N ASN A 72 -3.34 -6.78 -12.96
CA ASN A 72 -2.79 -6.70 -14.30
C ASN A 72 -3.85 -7.02 -15.38
N GLU A 73 -4.64 -8.08 -15.17
CA GLU A 73 -5.77 -8.45 -16.04
C GLU A 73 -6.84 -7.35 -16.08
N ASN A 74 -7.17 -6.74 -14.94
CA ASN A 74 -8.10 -5.60 -14.90
C ASN A 74 -7.57 -4.44 -15.73
N ALA A 75 -6.29 -4.07 -15.54
CA ALA A 75 -5.67 -2.98 -16.27
C ALA A 75 -5.62 -3.26 -17.79
N ALA A 76 -5.33 -4.50 -18.19
CA ALA A 76 -5.35 -4.92 -19.59
C ALA A 76 -6.75 -4.82 -20.23
N ASN A 77 -7.80 -4.93 -19.42
CA ASN A 77 -9.20 -4.75 -19.83
C ASN A 77 -9.70 -3.31 -19.68
N GLY A 78 -8.81 -2.34 -19.42
CA GLY A 78 -9.14 -0.92 -19.24
C GLY A 78 -9.78 -0.58 -17.88
N ASN A 79 -9.77 -1.53 -16.93
CA ASN A 79 -10.21 -1.31 -15.56
C ASN A 79 -9.01 -0.97 -14.66
N TYR A 80 -8.84 0.30 -14.35
CA TYR A 80 -7.75 0.81 -13.49
C TYR A 80 -8.15 0.96 -12.02
N GLU A 81 -9.15 0.20 -11.55
CA GLU A 81 -9.52 0.15 -10.13
C GLU A 81 -8.56 -0.75 -9.32
N TRP A 82 -7.32 -0.28 -9.14
CA TRP A 82 -6.29 -0.99 -8.38
C TRP A 82 -6.21 -0.58 -6.90
N ALA A 83 -6.84 0.53 -6.53
CA ALA A 83 -6.74 1.07 -5.18
C ALA A 83 -7.65 0.33 -4.23
N PHE A 84 -7.22 0.20 -2.98
CA PHE A 84 -8.12 -0.20 -1.92
C PHE A 84 -9.20 0.86 -1.69
N ASN A 85 -10.25 0.49 -0.97
CA ASN A 85 -11.26 1.44 -0.55
C ASN A 85 -10.61 2.60 0.23
N GLU A 86 -10.67 3.81 -0.32
CA GLU A 86 -9.93 4.98 0.18
C GLU A 86 -10.31 5.36 1.61
N GLU A 87 -11.58 5.24 1.99
CA GLU A 87 -12.02 5.56 3.36
C GLU A 87 -11.35 4.63 4.38
N MET A 88 -11.39 3.32 4.13
CA MET A 88 -10.75 2.33 5.00
C MET A 88 -9.22 2.47 4.98
N LYS A 89 -8.64 2.71 3.79
CA LYS A 89 -7.19 2.91 3.61
C LYS A 89 -6.71 4.12 4.40
N TYR A 90 -7.35 5.27 4.27
CA TYR A 90 -7.00 6.49 4.99
C TYR A 90 -7.21 6.36 6.48
N LYS A 91 -8.31 5.74 6.93
CA LYS A 91 -8.53 5.47 8.35
C LYS A 91 -7.41 4.61 8.94
N PHE A 92 -6.94 3.61 8.19
CA PHE A 92 -5.81 2.80 8.59
C PHE A 92 -4.51 3.61 8.61
N LEU A 93 -4.14 4.25 7.50
CA LEU A 93 -2.89 4.99 7.33
C LEU A 93 -2.76 6.21 8.26
N PHE A 94 -3.86 6.85 8.65
CA PHE A 94 -3.82 7.95 9.63
C PHE A 94 -3.97 7.46 11.08
N GLY A 95 -4.21 6.17 11.28
CA GLY A 95 -4.24 5.53 12.59
C GLY A 95 -2.94 4.84 12.99
N ILE A 96 -1.97 4.66 12.09
CA ILE A 96 -0.64 4.16 12.44
C ILE A 96 0.19 5.22 13.17
N ASP A 97 1.28 4.81 13.81
CA ASP A 97 2.22 5.73 14.45
C ASP A 97 2.70 6.81 13.45
N PRO A 98 2.51 8.12 13.75
CA PRO A 98 2.91 9.20 12.84
C PRO A 98 4.40 9.19 12.47
N ALA A 99 5.28 8.72 13.36
CA ALA A 99 6.71 8.60 13.05
C ALA A 99 6.95 7.55 11.95
N VAL A 100 6.21 6.44 11.99
CA VAL A 100 6.28 5.40 10.95
C VAL A 100 5.64 5.90 9.66
N TYR A 101 4.47 6.55 9.75
CA TYR A 101 3.81 7.13 8.58
C TYR A 101 4.75 8.07 7.82
N ASN A 102 5.35 9.05 8.52
CA ASN A 102 6.22 10.05 7.91
C ASN A 102 7.53 9.47 7.35
N LYS A 103 7.96 8.29 7.80
CA LYS A 103 9.11 7.58 7.23
C LYS A 103 8.82 6.94 5.88
N ILE A 104 7.55 6.70 5.55
CA ILE A 104 7.13 5.94 4.37
C ILE A 104 6.36 6.81 3.39
N TRP A 105 5.39 7.58 3.87
CA TRP A 105 4.45 8.34 3.07
C TRP A 105 4.47 9.83 3.37
N ILE A 106 3.97 10.59 2.42
CA ILE A 106 3.56 11.98 2.59
C ILE A 106 2.07 12.12 2.33
N LYS A 107 1.44 12.97 3.13
CA LYS A 107 0.07 13.42 2.90
C LYS A 107 0.12 14.75 2.17
N GLU A 108 -0.50 14.81 1.01
CA GLU A 108 -0.58 16.02 0.20
C GLU A 108 -2.02 16.53 0.07
N THR A 109 -2.14 17.84 -0.10
CA THR A 109 -3.38 18.48 -0.55
C THR A 109 -3.03 19.21 -1.84
N PRO A 110 -3.47 18.70 -2.99
CA PRO A 110 -3.08 19.26 -4.27
C PRO A 110 -3.63 20.68 -4.40
N ARG A 111 -2.82 21.59 -4.95
CA ARG A 111 -3.23 22.97 -5.24
C ARG A 111 -4.25 23.05 -6.38
N MET A 112 -4.24 22.05 -7.24
CA MET A 112 -5.15 21.94 -8.37
C MET A 112 -5.42 20.48 -8.68
N VAL A 113 -6.68 20.13 -8.87
CA VAL A 113 -7.10 18.81 -9.36
C VAL A 113 -7.93 19.04 -10.61
N ARG A 114 -7.62 18.33 -11.68
CA ARG A 114 -8.28 18.51 -12.97
C ARG A 114 -8.59 17.18 -13.61
N ASN A 115 -9.78 17.07 -14.16
CA ASN A 115 -10.11 16.10 -15.20
C ASN A 115 -10.62 16.81 -16.46
N ARG A 116 -11.27 16.07 -17.36
CA ARG A 116 -11.76 16.62 -18.63
C ARG A 116 -12.79 17.74 -18.43
N ASP A 117 -13.67 17.57 -17.45
CA ASP A 117 -14.89 18.39 -17.31
C ASP A 117 -14.81 19.37 -16.13
N THR A 118 -13.90 19.13 -15.18
CA THR A 118 -13.81 19.86 -13.92
C THR A 118 -12.36 20.25 -13.60
N THR A 119 -12.18 21.47 -13.10
CA THR A 119 -10.93 21.91 -12.47
C THR A 119 -11.25 22.50 -11.11
N LEU A 120 -10.67 21.94 -10.05
CA LEU A 120 -10.75 22.45 -8.69
C LEU A 120 -9.43 23.09 -8.31
N TYR A 121 -9.51 24.27 -7.68
CA TYR A 121 -8.35 24.97 -7.13
C TYR A 121 -8.41 24.90 -5.60
N ASN A 122 -7.31 24.49 -4.99
CA ASN A 122 -7.16 24.26 -3.55
C ASN A 122 -8.36 23.51 -2.92
N PRO A 123 -8.74 22.33 -3.46
CA PRO A 123 -9.87 21.57 -2.92
C PRO A 123 -9.58 21.11 -1.48
N GLU A 124 -10.13 21.84 -0.51
CA GLU A 124 -9.96 21.55 0.91
C GLU A 124 -10.48 20.16 1.24
N GLY A 125 -9.71 19.36 1.98
CA GLY A 125 -10.04 17.98 2.29
C GLY A 125 -9.79 16.98 1.15
N TYR A 126 -9.33 17.42 -0.03
CA TYR A 126 -8.84 16.51 -1.06
C TYR A 126 -7.46 16.00 -0.67
N ILE A 127 -7.44 14.82 -0.07
CA ILE A 127 -6.21 14.18 0.42
C ILE A 127 -5.59 13.38 -0.72
N SER A 128 -4.28 13.46 -0.91
CA SER A 128 -3.51 12.48 -1.69
C SER A 128 -2.42 11.88 -0.81
N ILE A 129 -2.06 10.63 -1.07
CA ILE A 129 -0.96 9.95 -0.42
C ILE A 129 0.04 9.55 -1.50
N ASP A 130 1.32 9.78 -1.23
CA ASP A 130 2.42 9.32 -2.07
C ASP A 130 3.58 8.84 -1.19
N LEU A 131 4.59 8.20 -1.78
CA LEU A 131 5.81 7.83 -1.09
C LEU A 131 6.61 9.07 -0.69
N ASN A 132 7.12 9.06 0.53
CA ASN A 132 8.11 10.03 0.95
C ASN A 132 9.47 9.65 0.36
N HIS A 133 9.85 10.27 -0.77
CA HIS A 133 11.15 10.01 -1.41
C HIS A 133 12.37 10.36 -0.53
N MET A 134 12.20 11.23 0.48
CA MET A 134 13.23 11.54 1.47
C MET A 134 13.12 10.68 2.75
N GLY A 135 12.08 9.85 2.83
CA GLY A 135 11.75 9.01 3.97
C GLY A 135 12.74 7.87 4.17
N ASP A 136 12.75 7.33 5.39
CA ASP A 136 13.63 6.21 5.74
C ASP A 136 13.29 4.93 5.00
N PHE A 137 12.05 4.79 4.51
CA PHE A 137 11.69 3.65 3.66
C PHE A 137 12.44 3.64 2.33
N VAL A 138 12.60 4.80 1.67
CA VAL A 138 13.36 4.87 0.41
C VAL A 138 14.86 4.65 0.66
N LYS A 139 15.38 5.08 1.81
CA LYS A 139 16.75 4.74 2.23
C LYS A 139 16.93 3.24 2.49
N LEU A 140 15.90 2.56 3.03
CA LEU A 140 15.87 1.11 3.14
C LEU A 140 15.91 0.45 1.75
N LEU A 141 15.08 0.89 0.79
CA LEU A 141 15.10 0.37 -0.58
C LEU A 141 16.47 0.55 -1.23
N LYS A 142 17.13 1.69 -1.00
CA LYS A 142 18.50 1.95 -1.44
C LYS A 142 19.48 0.91 -0.89
N ASN A 143 19.41 0.63 0.41
CA ASN A 143 20.30 -0.34 1.04
C ASN A 143 20.06 -1.78 0.56
N ILE A 144 18.81 -2.16 0.28
CA ILE A 144 18.51 -3.44 -0.35
C ILE A 144 19.05 -3.45 -1.80
N GLY A 145 18.95 -2.32 -2.50
CA GLY A 145 19.46 -2.08 -3.85
C GLY A 145 20.97 -2.28 -4.01
N ASP A 146 21.75 -2.17 -2.93
CA ASP A 146 23.19 -2.47 -2.94
C ASP A 146 23.49 -3.93 -3.35
N THR A 147 22.52 -4.84 -3.15
CA THR A 147 22.64 -6.27 -3.45
C THR A 147 21.56 -6.80 -4.40
N SER A 148 20.54 -5.99 -4.73
CA SER A 148 19.48 -6.35 -5.67
C SER A 148 19.28 -5.28 -6.73
N SER A 149 19.52 -5.64 -8.00
CA SER A 149 19.32 -4.73 -9.12
C SER A 149 17.88 -4.26 -9.26
N VAL A 150 16.92 -5.10 -8.87
CA VAL A 150 15.48 -4.76 -8.89
C VAL A 150 15.20 -3.62 -7.92
N TYR A 151 15.69 -3.71 -6.67
CA TYR A 151 15.49 -2.65 -5.68
C TYR A 151 16.25 -1.37 -6.00
N LYS A 152 17.42 -1.50 -6.64
CA LYS A 152 18.17 -0.36 -7.15
C LYS A 152 17.33 0.42 -8.17
N GLU A 153 16.75 -0.26 -9.15
CA GLU A 153 15.91 0.39 -10.16
C GLU A 153 14.66 1.02 -9.55
N ILE A 154 13.99 0.33 -8.62
CA ILE A 154 12.84 0.86 -7.87
C ILE A 154 13.21 2.17 -7.17
N GLN A 155 14.31 2.15 -6.42
CA GLN A 155 14.74 3.30 -5.63
C GLN A 155 15.17 4.48 -6.51
N GLU A 156 15.91 4.23 -7.60
CA GLU A 156 16.29 5.27 -8.56
C GLU A 156 15.06 5.95 -9.19
N GLN A 157 14.05 5.18 -9.59
CA GLN A 157 12.81 5.74 -10.14
C GLN A 157 12.06 6.60 -9.12
N ILE A 158 11.98 6.18 -7.86
CA ILE A 158 11.33 6.94 -6.79
C ILE A 158 12.09 8.24 -6.50
N GLU A 159 13.43 8.21 -6.41
CA GLU A 159 14.24 9.41 -6.16
C GLU A 159 14.14 10.42 -7.32
N ILE A 160 14.14 9.97 -8.56
CA ILE A 160 14.05 10.85 -9.74
C ILE A 160 12.71 11.58 -9.80
N VAL A 161 11.61 10.88 -9.49
CA VAL A 161 10.25 11.43 -9.64
C VAL A 161 9.75 12.10 -8.36
N GLY A 162 10.29 11.73 -7.20
CA GLY A 162 9.90 12.27 -5.90
C GLY A 162 8.69 11.57 -5.25
N GLY A 163 8.27 10.43 -5.78
CA GLY A 163 7.07 9.68 -5.37
C GLY A 163 7.00 8.32 -6.06
N LEU A 164 5.81 7.72 -6.17
CA LEU A 164 5.58 6.46 -6.90
C LEU A 164 5.22 6.72 -8.38
N PRO A 165 6.14 6.56 -9.34
CA PRO A 165 5.85 6.88 -10.74
C PRO A 165 4.94 5.86 -11.43
N PRO A 166 4.14 6.29 -12.42
CA PRO A 166 3.32 5.39 -13.23
C PRO A 166 4.11 4.27 -13.93
N SER A 167 5.35 4.53 -14.35
CA SER A 167 6.22 3.51 -14.96
C SER A 167 6.55 2.38 -13.99
N LEU A 168 6.80 2.71 -12.73
CA LEU A 168 7.06 1.73 -11.67
C LEU A 168 5.79 0.95 -11.33
N VAL A 169 4.62 1.59 -11.32
CA VAL A 169 3.32 0.89 -11.15
C VAL A 169 3.13 -0.14 -12.25
N GLY A 170 3.23 0.26 -13.53
CA GLY A 170 3.08 -0.67 -14.65
C GLY A 170 4.15 -1.77 -14.66
N GLY A 171 5.41 -1.40 -14.41
CA GLY A 171 6.54 -2.34 -14.38
C GLY A 171 6.44 -3.37 -13.26
N PHE A 172 6.01 -2.95 -12.06
CA PHE A 172 5.85 -3.85 -10.92
C PHE A 172 4.67 -4.80 -11.13
N LEU A 173 3.53 -4.32 -11.62
CA LEU A 173 2.38 -5.17 -11.95
C LEU A 173 2.73 -6.22 -13.01
N TYR A 174 3.51 -5.85 -14.03
CA TYR A 174 3.91 -6.77 -15.09
C TYR A 174 4.98 -7.78 -14.63
N ASN A 175 5.95 -7.34 -13.83
CA ASN A 175 7.10 -8.15 -13.43
C ASN A 175 6.99 -8.73 -12.01
N HIS A 176 5.81 -8.73 -11.40
CA HIS A 176 5.62 -9.15 -10.01
C HIS A 176 6.14 -10.56 -9.71
N LYS A 177 6.29 -11.43 -10.72
CA LYS A 177 6.86 -12.80 -10.62
C LYS A 177 8.34 -12.87 -10.23
N ILE A 178 9.08 -11.77 -10.31
CA ILE A 178 10.50 -11.73 -9.89
C ILE A 178 10.65 -11.63 -8.36
N PHE A 179 9.58 -11.24 -7.66
CA PHE A 179 9.56 -11.09 -6.21
C PHE A 179 9.17 -12.41 -5.55
N ASN A 180 9.66 -12.65 -4.33
CA ASN A 180 9.27 -13.77 -3.49
C ASN A 180 8.62 -13.18 -2.24
N PHE A 181 7.30 -13.23 -2.12
CA PHE A 181 6.61 -12.62 -0.98
C PHE A 181 6.69 -13.43 0.32
N ASN A 182 7.40 -14.57 0.33
CA ASN A 182 7.90 -15.14 1.59
C ASN A 182 9.14 -14.38 2.12
N ASN A 183 9.83 -13.61 1.27
CA ASN A 183 10.86 -12.68 1.69
C ASN A 183 10.21 -11.44 2.30
N LYS A 184 10.64 -11.09 3.52
CA LYS A 184 10.05 -9.99 4.29
C LYS A 184 10.22 -8.62 3.64
N ASN A 185 11.31 -8.39 2.90
CA ASN A 185 11.56 -7.13 2.21
C ASN A 185 10.61 -6.99 1.00
N ASP A 186 10.47 -8.06 0.19
CA ASP A 186 9.54 -8.10 -0.95
C ASP A 186 8.09 -7.95 -0.49
N HIS A 187 7.74 -8.62 0.60
CA HIS A 187 6.41 -8.54 1.22
C HIS A 187 6.10 -7.13 1.74
N LEU A 188 7.07 -6.51 2.44
CA LEU A 188 6.93 -5.14 2.92
C LEU A 188 6.81 -4.15 1.76
N TRP A 189 7.63 -4.30 0.71
CA TRP A 189 7.57 -3.48 -0.49
C TRP A 189 6.19 -3.58 -1.16
N ALA A 190 5.69 -4.80 -1.37
CA ALA A 190 4.38 -5.02 -1.98
C ALA A 190 3.24 -4.39 -1.16
N ALA A 191 3.31 -4.49 0.18
CA ALA A 191 2.32 -3.88 1.05
C ALA A 191 2.32 -2.35 0.96
N ILE A 192 3.50 -1.74 1.00
CA ILE A 192 3.64 -0.28 0.88
C ILE A 192 3.24 0.20 -0.51
N PHE A 193 3.64 -0.52 -1.56
CA PHE A 193 3.23 -0.25 -2.94
C PHE A 193 1.70 -0.20 -3.06
N LEU A 194 1.00 -1.25 -2.62
CA LEU A 194 -0.46 -1.34 -2.71
C LEU A 194 -1.18 -0.26 -1.91
N LEU A 195 -0.66 0.12 -0.74
CA LEU A 195 -1.22 1.22 0.07
C LEU A 195 -0.95 2.61 -0.51
N THR A 196 0.04 2.73 -1.38
CA THR A 196 0.35 3.98 -2.08
C THR A 196 -0.52 4.16 -3.32
N LEU A 197 -1.07 3.08 -3.90
CA LEU A 197 -1.98 3.19 -5.02
C LEU A 197 -3.25 3.98 -4.62
N GLU A 198 -3.54 5.00 -5.41
CA GLU A 198 -4.71 5.87 -5.27
C GLU A 198 -5.74 5.55 -6.35
N GLU A 199 -7.01 5.78 -6.01
CA GLU A 199 -8.09 5.77 -7.00
C GLU A 199 -7.83 6.80 -8.12
N SER A 200 -8.48 6.58 -9.28
CA SER A 200 -8.40 7.53 -10.38
C SER A 200 -8.88 8.92 -9.96
N VAL A 201 -8.27 9.96 -10.55
CA VAL A 201 -8.65 11.36 -10.31
C VAL A 201 -10.15 11.56 -10.54
N ASP A 202 -10.73 10.92 -11.57
CA ASP A 202 -12.16 10.99 -11.87
C ASP A 202 -13.04 10.44 -10.76
N LYS A 203 -12.73 9.24 -10.25
CA LYS A 203 -13.51 8.61 -9.17
C LYS A 203 -13.41 9.41 -7.88
N LYS A 204 -12.21 9.90 -7.58
CA LYS A 204 -11.92 10.71 -6.40
C LYS A 204 -12.58 12.08 -6.47
N LEU A 205 -12.61 12.72 -7.65
CA LEU A 205 -13.34 13.97 -7.89
C LEU A 205 -14.85 13.79 -7.73
N LYS A 206 -15.43 12.73 -8.31
CA LYS A 206 -16.86 12.42 -8.15
C LYS A 206 -17.23 12.28 -6.67
N ARG A 207 -16.48 11.46 -5.93
CA ARG A 207 -16.65 11.34 -4.46
C ARG A 207 -16.52 12.69 -3.76
N TYR A 208 -15.51 13.50 -4.11
CA TYR A 208 -15.30 14.81 -3.50
C TYR A 208 -16.49 15.77 -3.72
N LEU A 209 -17.10 15.71 -4.89
CA LEU A 209 -18.26 16.53 -5.25
C LEU A 209 -19.59 15.94 -4.74
N ASN A 210 -19.57 14.76 -4.11
CA ASN A 210 -20.75 13.97 -3.73
C ASN A 210 -21.65 13.59 -4.94
N GLU A 211 -21.03 13.36 -6.09
CA GLU A 211 -21.65 12.83 -7.32
C GLU A 211 -21.38 11.31 -7.46
#